data_AF-A0A2W6TSC6-F1
#
_entry.id   AF-A0A2W6TSC6-F1
#
_cell.length_a   1.000
_cell.length_b   1.000
_cell.length_c   1.000
_cell.angle_alpha   90.00
_cell.angle_beta   90.00
_cell.angle_gamma   90.00
#
_symmetry.space_group_name_H-M   'P 1'
#
loop_
_entity.id
_entity.type
_entity.pdbx_description
1 polymer ?
#
loop_
_entity_poly.entity_id
_entity_poly.type
_entity_poly.pdbx_seq_one_letter_code
_entity_poly.pdbx_strand_id
1 'polypeptide(L)'
;MHKTFVLAALLAAPGAAFASQPCAFTAPQSLNLDLGSSKTVMFEVNSHDLRLQASPGAKAAISGRSCASSQELLDQLSLSQRKVGDKLVVTLERRSQGLNINMGHTYAYLDLTGSLPDDILVQLKVGSGDASLAGANSMSADVGSGDVSARDIKGLATAAVGSGDVEFHNIGSLHVLSVGSGDARIDGVRGDARVGTVGSGDVELRGVQGAVSIESIGSGDVDIRDSRGAVSLGSLGSGDLDVRGAASLKVDSLGSGSVNHSGISGSVDLPKKR
;
A
#
# COMPACT_ATOMS: atom_id res chain seq x y z
N MET A 1 -6.78 59.85 45.50
CA MET A 1 -7.32 58.53 45.92
C MET A 1 -8.28 58.06 44.83
N HIS A 2 -8.28 56.75 44.53
CA HIS A 2 -9.02 56.03 43.46
C HIS A 2 -8.27 55.90 42.13
N LYS A 3 -8.15 54.72 41.51
CA LYS A 3 -8.13 53.32 41.94
C LYS A 3 -7.61 52.59 40.68
N THR A 4 -6.49 51.89 40.80
CA THR A 4 -5.86 51.10 39.74
C THR A 4 -6.74 49.89 39.40
N PHE A 5 -7.09 49.72 38.12
CA PHE A 5 -7.64 48.48 37.58
C PHE A 5 -6.55 47.77 36.78
N VAL A 6 -6.04 46.67 37.32
CA VAL A 6 -5.12 45.75 36.65
C VAL A 6 -5.97 44.68 35.98
N LEU A 7 -5.95 44.64 34.64
CA LEU A 7 -6.59 43.60 33.83
C LEU A 7 -5.54 42.51 33.57
N ALA A 8 -5.63 41.40 34.31
CA ALA A 8 -4.80 40.21 34.10
C ALA A 8 -5.42 39.35 32.99
N ALA A 9 -4.78 39.32 31.81
CA ALA A 9 -5.16 38.43 30.72
C ALA A 9 -4.49 37.06 30.91
N LEU A 10 -5.29 36.04 31.25
CA LEU A 10 -4.90 34.63 31.17
C LEU A 10 -4.81 34.21 29.69
N LEU A 11 -3.60 33.94 29.21
CA LEU A 11 -3.36 33.21 27.96
C LEU A 11 -3.26 31.72 28.29
N ALA A 12 -4.35 30.99 28.11
CA ALA A 12 -4.37 29.54 28.06
C ALA A 12 -4.14 29.09 26.61
N ALA A 13 -2.97 28.48 26.33
CA ALA A 13 -2.73 27.76 25.09
C ALA A 13 -2.79 26.25 25.39
N PRO A 14 -3.77 25.48 24.88
CA PRO A 14 -3.73 24.04 24.91
C PRO A 14 -2.83 23.50 23.79
N GLY A 15 -2.10 22.44 24.11
CA GLY A 15 -1.02 21.91 23.29
C GLY A 15 -1.43 21.28 21.96
N ALA A 16 -0.49 21.33 21.03
CA ALA A 16 -0.36 20.38 19.95
C ALA A 16 1.03 19.76 20.05
N ALA A 17 1.18 18.80 20.96
CA ALA A 17 2.31 17.89 20.96
C ALA A 17 2.10 16.87 19.84
N PHE A 18 2.41 17.24 18.60
CA PHE A 18 2.64 16.26 17.55
C PHE A 18 4.02 15.68 17.80
N ALA A 19 4.04 14.47 18.34
CA ALA A 19 5.23 13.62 18.39
C ALA A 19 5.71 13.36 16.96
N SER A 20 6.60 14.22 16.47
CA SER A 20 7.40 14.01 15.28
C SER A 20 8.85 14.13 15.73
N GLN A 21 9.69 13.16 15.36
CA GLN A 21 11.11 13.23 15.65
C GLN A 21 11.65 14.60 15.18
N PRO A 22 12.53 15.26 15.96
CA PRO A 22 13.04 16.58 15.60
C PRO A 22 13.81 16.48 14.29
N CYS A 23 13.15 16.89 13.21
CA CYS A 23 13.72 17.00 11.88
C CYS A 23 14.63 18.24 11.85
N ALA A 24 15.91 18.05 11.54
CA ALA A 24 16.91 19.12 11.66
C ALA A 24 16.62 20.29 10.70
N PHE A 25 16.24 19.98 9.46
CA PHE A 25 15.86 20.94 8.43
C PHE A 25 14.54 20.53 7.81
N THR A 26 13.59 21.46 7.75
CA THR A 26 12.22 21.22 7.27
C THR A 26 11.79 22.32 6.29
N ALA A 27 11.07 21.94 5.24
CA ALA A 27 10.42 22.87 4.33
C ALA A 27 8.98 22.40 4.02
N PRO A 28 7.99 23.31 4.03
CA PRO A 28 6.63 22.94 3.64
C PRO A 28 6.56 22.62 2.15
N GLN A 29 5.79 21.60 1.80
CA GLN A 29 5.48 21.22 0.43
C GLN A 29 3.97 21.30 0.22
N SER A 30 3.55 21.85 -0.93
CA SER A 30 2.15 21.89 -1.32
C SER A 30 2.05 21.91 -2.83
N LEU A 31 1.18 21.05 -3.37
CA LEU A 31 0.93 20.93 -4.79
C LEU A 31 -0.56 20.67 -5.02
N ASN A 32 -1.21 21.56 -5.76
CA ASN A 32 -2.53 21.29 -6.32
C ASN A 32 -2.36 20.41 -7.57
N LEU A 33 -3.06 19.28 -7.59
CA LEU A 33 -2.94 18.33 -8.68
C LEU A 33 -3.82 18.76 -9.86
N ASP A 34 -3.20 18.96 -11.02
CA ASP A 34 -3.94 19.29 -12.23
C ASP A 34 -4.42 18.02 -12.93
N LEU A 35 -5.55 17.49 -12.43
CA LEU A 35 -6.14 16.29 -12.99
C LEU A 35 -6.57 16.48 -14.45
N GLY A 36 -7.07 17.66 -14.83
CA GLY A 36 -7.63 17.93 -16.14
C GLY A 36 -8.60 16.82 -16.60
N SER A 37 -8.25 16.15 -17.69
CA SER A 37 -8.99 15.01 -18.28
C SER A 37 -8.41 13.63 -17.90
N SER A 38 -7.53 13.56 -16.91
CA SER A 38 -6.79 12.34 -16.57
C SER A 38 -7.71 11.36 -15.85
N LYS A 39 -7.68 10.10 -16.28
CA LYS A 39 -8.46 9.01 -15.66
C LYS A 39 -7.68 8.26 -14.59
N THR A 40 -6.37 8.51 -14.53
CA THR A 40 -5.46 7.84 -13.63
C THR A 40 -4.49 8.84 -13.05
N VAL A 41 -4.21 8.71 -11.75
CA VAL A 41 -3.14 9.43 -11.08
C VAL A 41 -2.15 8.40 -10.55
N MET A 42 -0.90 8.51 -10.97
CA MET A 42 0.20 7.67 -10.54
C MET A 42 1.12 8.45 -9.63
N PHE A 43 1.37 7.91 -8.44
CA PHE A 43 2.32 8.44 -7.48
C PHE A 43 3.59 7.60 -7.51
N GLU A 44 4.69 8.21 -7.95
CA GLU A 44 6.04 7.66 -7.80
C GLU A 44 6.59 8.12 -6.46
N VAL A 45 6.45 7.26 -5.46
CA VAL A 45 6.76 7.56 -4.06
C VAL A 45 8.26 7.39 -3.77
N ASN A 46 8.94 6.49 -4.49
CA ASN A 46 10.37 6.22 -4.29
C ASN A 46 10.69 5.87 -2.82
N SER A 47 11.52 6.64 -2.13
CA SER A 47 11.94 6.43 -0.74
C SER A 47 11.29 7.41 0.23
N HIS A 48 10.02 7.74 0.00
CA HIS A 48 9.29 8.78 0.71
C HIS A 48 7.95 8.26 1.24
N ASP A 49 7.26 9.07 2.04
CA ASP A 49 6.01 8.68 2.67
C ASP A 49 4.85 9.47 2.06
N LEU A 50 3.79 8.75 1.71
CA LEU A 50 2.60 9.33 1.11
C LEU A 50 1.31 8.76 1.71
N ARG A 51 0.44 9.63 2.24
CA ARG A 51 -0.89 9.23 2.75
C ARG A 51 -1.99 9.88 1.95
N LEU A 52 -2.87 9.10 1.34
CA LEU A 52 -3.92 9.59 0.46
C LEU A 52 -5.30 9.21 0.97
N GLN A 53 -6.22 10.18 0.95
CA GLN A 53 -7.63 9.98 1.19
C GLN A 53 -8.42 10.31 -0.07
N ALA A 54 -9.08 9.32 -0.64
CA ALA A 54 -10.03 9.53 -1.70
C ALA A 54 -11.44 9.72 -1.13
N SER A 55 -12.18 10.70 -1.65
CA SER A 55 -13.58 10.92 -1.27
C SER A 55 -14.39 11.61 -2.38
N PRO A 56 -15.73 11.44 -2.40
CA PRO A 56 -16.58 12.03 -3.43
C PRO A 56 -16.44 13.55 -3.51
N GLY A 57 -16.13 14.06 -4.71
CA GLY A 57 -16.03 15.50 -4.97
C GLY A 57 -14.85 16.21 -4.28
N ALA A 58 -13.90 15.46 -3.71
CA ALA A 58 -12.71 16.05 -3.11
C ALA A 58 -11.85 16.76 -4.16
N LYS A 59 -11.19 17.84 -3.76
CA LYS A 59 -10.17 18.46 -4.60
C LYS A 59 -8.88 17.64 -4.53
N ALA A 60 -8.25 17.47 -5.68
CA ALA A 60 -6.98 16.78 -5.79
C ALA A 60 -5.84 17.71 -5.35
N ALA A 61 -5.26 17.44 -4.18
CA ALA A 61 -4.19 18.25 -3.63
C ALA A 61 -3.32 17.41 -2.70
N ILE A 62 -2.05 17.77 -2.62
CA ILE A 62 -1.06 17.14 -1.73
C ILE A 62 -0.34 18.23 -0.97
N SER A 63 -0.08 17.99 0.30
CA SER A 63 0.66 18.89 1.17
C SER A 63 1.45 18.10 2.21
N GLY A 64 2.47 18.70 2.78
CA GLY A 64 3.26 18.05 3.82
C GLY A 64 4.57 18.77 4.02
N ARG A 65 5.61 17.98 4.31
CA ARG A 65 6.93 18.51 4.62
C ARG A 65 8.03 17.71 3.93
N SER A 66 9.08 18.42 3.54
CA SER A 66 10.39 17.86 3.26
C SER A 66 11.19 17.85 4.56
N CYS A 67 11.90 16.76 4.83
CA CYS A 67 12.70 16.60 6.03
C CYS A 67 14.08 16.08 5.71
N ALA A 68 15.12 16.75 6.23
CA ALA A 68 16.49 16.38 5.95
C ALA A 68 17.45 16.68 7.11
N SER A 69 18.60 16.01 7.10
CA SER A 69 19.68 16.21 8.07
C SER A 69 20.57 17.43 7.76
N SER A 70 20.49 18.00 6.56
CA SER A 70 21.19 19.24 6.16
C SER A 70 20.37 20.07 5.18
N GLN A 71 20.70 21.35 5.04
CA GLN A 71 20.02 22.25 4.10
C GLN A 71 20.22 21.80 2.63
N GLU A 72 21.41 21.33 2.27
CA GLU A 72 21.72 20.88 0.90
C GLU A 72 20.90 19.64 0.51
N LEU A 73 20.65 18.76 1.48
CA LEU A 73 19.78 17.60 1.30
C LEU A 73 18.31 18.01 1.19
N LEU A 74 17.89 19.04 1.93
CA LEU A 74 16.54 19.58 1.84
C LEU A 74 16.28 20.18 0.45
N ASP A 75 17.24 20.93 -0.09
CA ASP A 75 17.13 21.59 -1.39
C ASP A 75 17.10 20.59 -2.57
N GLN A 76 17.52 19.35 -2.35
CA GLN A 76 17.42 18.26 -3.32
C GLN A 76 16.02 17.63 -3.36
N LEU A 77 15.21 17.78 -2.32
CA LEU A 77 13.87 17.19 -2.28
C LEU A 77 12.92 18.01 -3.15
N SER A 78 12.22 17.33 -4.04
CA SER A 78 11.29 17.96 -4.96
C SER A 78 10.02 17.14 -5.14
N LEU A 79 8.91 17.87 -5.24
CA LEU A 79 7.62 17.35 -5.62
C LEU A 79 7.27 17.92 -7.01
N SER A 80 7.06 17.04 -7.98
CA SER A 80 6.73 17.44 -9.35
C SER A 80 5.52 16.68 -9.87
N GLN A 81 4.84 17.26 -10.86
CA GLN A 81 3.79 16.58 -11.61
C GLN A 81 4.00 16.76 -13.11
N ARG A 82 3.62 15.73 -13.87
CA ARG A 82 3.63 15.77 -15.34
C ARG A 82 2.46 14.96 -15.87
N LYS A 83 1.87 15.41 -16.98
CA LYS A 83 0.82 14.66 -17.67
C LYS A 83 1.43 13.80 -18.77
N VAL A 84 1.05 12.52 -18.81
CA VAL A 84 1.48 11.55 -19.81
C VAL A 84 0.22 10.88 -20.37
N GLY A 85 -0.25 11.36 -21.52
CA GLY A 85 -1.53 10.90 -22.08
C GLY A 85 -2.71 11.21 -21.15
N ASP A 86 -3.40 10.16 -20.69
CA ASP A 86 -4.54 10.21 -19.76
C ASP A 86 -4.14 9.98 -18.29
N LYS A 87 -2.84 9.93 -18.01
CA LYS A 87 -2.27 9.73 -16.68
C LYS A 87 -1.60 11.02 -16.17
N LEU A 88 -1.94 11.43 -14.96
CA LEU A 88 -1.15 12.40 -14.20
C LEU A 88 -0.10 11.62 -13.39
N VAL A 89 1.17 11.91 -13.59
CA VAL A 89 2.28 11.33 -12.83
C VAL A 89 2.77 12.36 -11.83
N VAL A 90 2.73 12.02 -10.55
CA VAL A 90 3.24 12.83 -9.44
C VAL A 90 4.45 12.12 -8.88
N THR A 91 5.61 12.78 -8.95
CA THR A 91 6.88 12.19 -8.55
C THR A 91 7.41 12.90 -7.31
N LEU A 92 7.62 12.12 -6.26
CA LEU A 92 8.36 12.52 -5.07
C LEU A 92 9.79 12.08 -5.30
N GLU A 93 10.71 13.03 -5.49
CA GLU A 93 12.09 12.71 -5.81
C GLU A 93 13.08 13.49 -4.98
N ARG A 94 14.25 12.87 -4.82
CA ARG A 94 15.46 13.57 -4.44
C ARG A 94 16.33 13.76 -5.68
N ARG A 95 16.42 15.00 -6.17
CA ARG A 95 17.27 15.33 -7.31
C ARG A 95 18.73 15.14 -6.92
N SER A 96 19.37 14.14 -7.52
CA SER A 96 20.79 13.88 -7.27
C SER A 96 21.63 15.05 -7.76
N GLN A 97 22.36 15.66 -6.83
CA GLN A 97 23.50 16.52 -7.11
C GLN A 97 24.76 15.74 -6.71
N GLY A 98 25.10 14.70 -7.48
CA GLY A 98 26.38 13.97 -7.37
C GLY A 98 26.50 12.92 -6.27
N LEU A 99 27.52 12.06 -6.43
CA LEU A 99 27.92 10.99 -5.51
C LEU A 99 28.64 11.58 -4.29
N ASN A 100 27.90 12.01 -3.28
CA ASN A 100 28.47 12.31 -1.97
C ASN A 100 28.43 11.06 -1.08
N ILE A 101 29.56 10.34 -1.06
CA ILE A 101 29.92 9.31 -0.09
C ILE A 101 30.24 9.98 1.25
N ASN A 102 29.21 10.37 2.01
CA ASN A 102 29.39 10.87 3.37
C ASN A 102 29.07 9.77 4.39
N MET A 103 30.03 9.50 5.27
CA MET A 103 30.03 8.43 6.27
C MET A 103 29.30 8.90 7.54
N GLY A 104 28.02 9.29 7.41
CA GLY A 104 27.17 9.75 8.51
C GLY A 104 25.69 9.41 8.29
N HIS A 105 24.88 9.50 9.35
CA HIS A 105 23.43 9.27 9.31
C HIS A 105 22.71 10.39 8.53
N THR A 106 22.86 10.40 7.20
CA THR A 106 22.16 11.34 6.33
C THR A 106 20.77 10.81 6.04
N TYR A 107 19.77 11.67 6.22
CA TYR A 107 18.39 11.37 5.88
C TYR A 107 17.81 12.54 5.08
N ALA A 108 16.96 12.21 4.11
CA ALA A 108 16.24 13.17 3.29
C ALA A 108 14.98 12.48 2.75
N TYR A 109 13.81 12.88 3.25
CA TYR A 109 12.54 12.29 2.85
C TYR A 109 11.43 13.33 2.73
N LEU A 110 10.42 13.01 1.92
CA LEU A 110 9.17 13.73 1.83
C LEU A 110 8.13 12.97 2.66
N ASP A 111 7.36 13.69 3.48
CA ASP A 111 6.24 13.17 4.27
C ASP A 111 5.01 13.96 3.87
N LEU A 112 4.21 13.37 2.98
CA LEU A 112 3.11 14.04 2.29
C LEU A 112 1.77 13.39 2.61
N THR A 113 0.75 14.23 2.69
CA THR A 113 -0.66 13.83 2.80
C THR A 113 -1.47 14.49 1.70
N GLY A 114 -2.50 13.81 1.19
CA GLY A 114 -3.28 14.33 0.07
C GLY A 114 -4.71 13.83 0.04
N SER A 115 -5.54 14.59 -0.69
CA SER A 115 -6.91 14.23 -1.02
C SER A 115 -7.08 14.05 -2.51
N LEU A 116 -7.96 13.12 -2.91
CA LEU A 116 -8.27 12.82 -4.30
C LEU A 116 -9.77 12.57 -4.48
N PRO A 117 -10.35 12.85 -5.66
CA PRO A 117 -11.63 12.28 -6.05
C PRO A 117 -11.58 10.75 -5.99
N ASP A 118 -12.68 10.12 -5.57
CA ASP A 118 -12.76 8.67 -5.47
C ASP A 118 -13.09 7.96 -6.80
N ASP A 119 -13.47 8.69 -7.84
CA ASP A 119 -13.81 8.17 -9.17
C ASP A 119 -12.59 7.94 -10.08
N ILE A 120 -11.39 8.32 -9.62
CA ILE A 120 -10.14 8.20 -10.37
C ILE A 120 -9.38 6.95 -9.94
N LEU A 121 -8.73 6.29 -10.90
CA LEU A 121 -7.85 5.16 -10.60
C LEU A 121 -6.52 5.68 -10.01
N VAL A 122 -6.16 5.20 -8.83
CA VAL A 122 -4.92 5.58 -8.14
C VAL A 122 -3.87 4.50 -8.36
N GLN A 123 -2.71 4.86 -8.88
CA GLN A 123 -1.55 3.98 -8.97
C GLN A 123 -0.47 4.43 -7.99
N LEU A 124 0.04 3.50 -7.19
CA LEU A 124 1.13 3.73 -6.26
C LEU A 124 2.34 2.95 -6.75
N LYS A 125 3.43 3.65 -7.06
CA LYS A 125 4.73 3.04 -7.34
C LYS A 125 5.66 3.37 -6.20
N VAL A 126 5.90 2.39 -5.35
CA VAL A 126 6.60 2.54 -4.08
C VAL A 126 7.96 1.86 -4.17
N GLY A 127 9.01 2.63 -3.87
CA GLY A 127 10.39 2.12 -3.87
C GLY A 127 10.72 1.52 -2.52
N SER A 128 11.18 2.35 -1.59
CA SER A 128 11.61 1.95 -0.24
C SER A 128 10.96 2.78 0.88
N GLY A 129 10.05 3.70 0.53
CA GLY A 129 9.23 4.41 1.52
C GLY A 129 7.82 3.82 1.57
N ASP A 130 6.89 4.51 2.23
CA ASP A 130 5.57 3.94 2.51
C ASP A 130 4.44 4.71 1.85
N ALA A 131 3.39 3.99 1.43
CA ALA A 131 2.18 4.61 0.91
C ALA A 131 0.92 4.09 1.61
N SER A 132 -0.03 4.99 1.88
CA SER A 132 -1.37 4.60 2.28
C SER A 132 -2.45 5.23 1.43
N LEU A 133 -3.51 4.47 1.17
CA LEU A 133 -4.66 4.92 0.38
C LEU A 133 -5.98 4.46 1.01
N ALA A 134 -6.90 5.41 1.20
CA ALA A 134 -8.23 5.11 1.73
C ALA A 134 -9.35 5.59 0.80
N GLY A 135 -10.41 4.79 0.65
CA GLY A 135 -11.70 5.24 0.09
C GLY A 135 -11.78 5.35 -1.44
N ALA A 136 -10.75 4.93 -2.18
CA ALA A 136 -10.73 5.04 -3.64
C ALA A 136 -11.67 4.02 -4.30
N ASN A 137 -12.11 4.30 -5.53
CA ASN A 137 -12.89 3.32 -6.29
C ASN A 137 -12.03 2.14 -6.76
N SER A 138 -10.81 2.39 -7.22
CA SER A 138 -9.90 1.36 -7.70
C SER A 138 -8.45 1.79 -7.52
N MET A 139 -7.57 0.83 -7.32
CA MET A 139 -6.15 1.10 -7.15
C MET A 139 -5.25 0.05 -7.78
N SER A 140 -3.99 0.45 -8.05
CA SER A 140 -2.88 -0.44 -8.35
C SER A 140 -1.67 -0.07 -7.51
N ALA A 141 -0.98 -1.06 -6.95
CA ALA A 141 0.28 -0.88 -6.24
C ALA A 141 1.41 -1.67 -6.92
N ASP A 142 2.55 -1.04 -7.12
CA ASP A 142 3.82 -1.64 -7.54
C ASP A 142 4.83 -1.33 -6.44
N VAL A 143 5.18 -2.34 -5.66
CA VAL A 143 5.87 -2.21 -4.38
C VAL A 143 7.24 -2.87 -4.46
N GLY A 144 8.30 -2.08 -4.27
CA GLY A 144 9.68 -2.55 -4.21
C GLY A 144 10.00 -3.19 -2.86
N SER A 145 10.52 -2.39 -1.93
CA SER A 145 10.99 -2.80 -0.61
C SER A 145 10.38 -2.00 0.55
N GLY A 146 9.51 -1.04 0.26
CA GLY A 146 8.71 -0.34 1.28
C GLY A 146 7.29 -0.88 1.33
N ASP A 147 6.39 -0.22 2.05
CA ASP A 147 5.09 -0.80 2.39
C ASP A 147 3.90 -0.06 1.78
N VAL A 148 2.82 -0.79 1.47
CA VAL A 148 1.55 -0.20 1.04
C VAL A 148 0.38 -0.69 1.88
N SER A 149 -0.29 0.25 2.54
CA SER A 149 -1.57 0.00 3.21
C SER A 149 -2.73 0.58 2.41
N ALA A 150 -3.77 -0.21 2.16
CA ALA A 150 -4.98 0.31 1.53
C ALA A 150 -6.24 -0.13 2.25
N ARG A 151 -7.23 0.77 2.32
CA ARG A 151 -8.49 0.50 2.99
C ARG A 151 -9.69 1.04 2.22
N ASP A 152 -10.82 0.36 2.36
CA ASP A 152 -12.12 0.82 1.87
C ASP A 152 -12.12 1.05 0.34
N ILE A 153 -11.49 0.16 -0.42
CA ILE A 153 -11.44 0.23 -1.88
C ILE A 153 -12.73 -0.35 -2.46
N LYS A 154 -13.51 0.45 -3.17
CA LYS A 154 -14.87 0.05 -3.60
C LYS A 154 -14.85 -1.07 -4.64
N GLY A 155 -13.90 -1.03 -5.56
CA GLY A 155 -13.75 -1.94 -6.68
C GLY A 155 -12.47 -2.76 -6.60
N LEU A 156 -11.77 -2.85 -7.73
CA LEU A 156 -10.56 -3.67 -7.87
C LEU A 156 -9.34 -3.01 -7.21
N ALA A 157 -8.65 -3.79 -6.38
CA ALA A 157 -7.29 -3.49 -5.93
C ALA A 157 -6.31 -4.46 -6.62
N THR A 158 -5.32 -3.92 -7.30
CA THR A 158 -4.23 -4.70 -7.90
C THR A 158 -2.90 -4.45 -7.20
N ALA A 159 -2.05 -5.46 -7.09
CA ALA A 159 -0.74 -5.32 -6.46
C ALA A 159 0.33 -6.19 -7.15
N ALA A 160 1.55 -5.68 -7.22
CA ALA A 160 2.77 -6.44 -7.47
C ALA A 160 3.75 -6.10 -6.36
N VAL A 161 4.25 -7.12 -5.66
CA VAL A 161 5.04 -6.97 -4.44
C VAL A 161 6.40 -7.62 -4.64
N GLY A 162 7.47 -6.85 -4.44
CA GLY A 162 8.85 -7.30 -4.47
C GLY A 162 9.25 -7.91 -3.14
N SER A 163 9.88 -7.11 -2.29
CA SER A 163 10.43 -7.49 -0.97
C SER A 163 9.85 -6.70 0.20
N GLY A 164 8.99 -5.71 -0.06
CA GLY A 164 8.22 -5.01 0.99
C GLY A 164 6.84 -5.61 1.16
N ASP A 165 5.98 -4.98 1.95
CA ASP A 165 4.70 -5.57 2.35
C ASP A 165 3.48 -4.82 1.80
N VAL A 166 2.37 -5.54 1.66
CA VAL A 166 1.06 -4.93 1.40
C VAL A 166 0.02 -5.37 2.41
N GLU A 167 -0.76 -4.41 2.90
CA GLU A 167 -1.89 -4.65 3.79
C GLU A 167 -3.17 -4.02 3.22
N PHE A 168 -4.11 -4.84 2.74
CA PHE A 168 -5.37 -4.37 2.20
C PHE A 168 -6.57 -4.78 3.07
N HIS A 169 -7.43 -3.81 3.38
CA HIS A 169 -8.63 -4.03 4.16
C HIS A 169 -9.90 -3.55 3.45
N ASN A 170 -10.96 -4.36 3.49
CA ASN A 170 -12.28 -4.04 2.94
C ASN A 170 -12.21 -3.58 1.47
N ILE A 171 -11.92 -4.52 0.57
CA ILE A 171 -11.79 -4.26 -0.87
C ILE A 171 -12.89 -4.95 -1.68
N GLY A 172 -13.18 -4.41 -2.88
CA GLY A 172 -14.20 -4.96 -3.77
C GLY A 172 -13.80 -6.28 -4.39
N SER A 173 -12.66 -6.31 -5.06
CA SER A 173 -12.06 -7.53 -5.62
C SER A 173 -10.55 -7.39 -5.61
N LEU A 174 -9.83 -8.51 -5.61
CA LEU A 174 -8.38 -8.54 -5.50
C LEU A 174 -7.75 -9.16 -6.75
N HIS A 175 -6.68 -8.54 -7.24
CA HIS A 175 -5.77 -9.17 -8.19
C HIS A 175 -4.31 -8.86 -7.83
N VAL A 176 -3.65 -9.78 -7.13
CA VAL A 176 -2.21 -9.72 -6.87
C VAL A 176 -1.50 -10.42 -8.01
N LEU A 177 -0.66 -9.71 -8.75
CA LEU A 177 0.07 -10.26 -9.89
C LEU A 177 1.19 -11.19 -9.42
N SER A 178 1.97 -10.73 -8.44
CA SER A 178 3.06 -11.50 -7.86
C SER A 178 3.41 -11.01 -6.47
N VAL A 179 3.89 -11.92 -5.64
CA VAL A 179 4.54 -11.64 -4.36
C VAL A 179 5.92 -12.28 -4.39
N GLY A 180 6.97 -11.47 -4.29
CA GLY A 180 8.36 -11.94 -4.34
C GLY A 180 8.81 -12.56 -3.03
N SER A 181 9.47 -11.76 -2.20
CA SER A 181 10.01 -12.14 -0.90
C SER A 181 9.39 -11.37 0.28
N GLY A 182 8.51 -10.40 0.01
CA GLY A 182 7.74 -9.71 1.05
C GLY A 182 6.36 -10.33 1.25
N ASP A 183 5.52 -9.70 2.07
CA ASP A 183 4.25 -10.27 2.50
C ASP A 183 3.03 -9.55 1.90
N ALA A 184 1.94 -10.30 1.72
CA ALA A 184 0.64 -9.74 1.36
C ALA A 184 -0.43 -10.16 2.36
N ARG A 185 -0.94 -9.22 3.16
CA ARG A 185 -2.04 -9.43 4.10
C ARG A 185 -3.30 -8.76 3.58
N ILE A 186 -4.32 -9.55 3.26
CA ILE A 186 -5.60 -9.05 2.75
C ILE A 186 -6.74 -9.53 3.63
N ASP A 187 -7.55 -8.59 4.10
CA ASP A 187 -8.71 -8.83 4.96
C ASP A 187 -9.97 -8.21 4.37
N GLY A 188 -11.01 -9.04 4.17
CA GLY A 188 -12.32 -8.60 3.72
C GLY A 188 -12.36 -8.28 2.22
N VAL A 189 -12.44 -9.31 1.39
CA VAL A 189 -12.64 -9.17 -0.06
C VAL A 189 -14.09 -9.47 -0.41
N ARG A 190 -14.83 -8.48 -0.91
CA ARG A 190 -16.28 -8.61 -1.19
C ARG A 190 -16.62 -9.43 -2.44
N GLY A 191 -15.66 -9.64 -3.33
CA GLY A 191 -15.78 -10.41 -4.56
C GLY A 191 -14.69 -11.48 -4.65
N ASP A 192 -14.22 -11.72 -5.87
CA ASP A 192 -13.18 -12.71 -6.13
C ASP A 192 -11.78 -12.19 -5.76
N ALA A 193 -10.91 -13.12 -5.40
CA ALA A 193 -9.48 -12.90 -5.19
C ALA A 193 -8.65 -13.73 -6.16
N ARG A 194 -7.78 -13.07 -6.91
CA ARG A 194 -6.80 -13.71 -7.79
C ARG A 194 -5.39 -13.38 -7.31
N VAL A 195 -4.57 -14.40 -7.16
CA VAL A 195 -3.14 -14.29 -6.84
C VAL A 195 -2.39 -15.04 -7.93
N GLY A 196 -1.43 -14.38 -8.57
CA GLY A 196 -0.55 -15.01 -9.56
C GLY A 196 0.50 -15.86 -8.86
N THR A 197 1.76 -15.44 -8.98
CA THR A 197 2.89 -16.18 -8.41
C THR A 197 3.24 -15.67 -7.02
N VAL A 198 3.28 -16.58 -6.05
CA VAL A 198 3.89 -16.38 -4.74
C VAL A 198 5.28 -17.01 -4.77
N GLY A 199 6.31 -16.21 -4.54
CA GLY A 199 7.72 -16.61 -4.54
C GLY A 199 8.11 -17.27 -3.23
N SER A 200 8.87 -16.53 -2.42
CA SER A 200 9.37 -16.96 -1.10
C SER A 200 8.77 -16.20 0.07
N GLY A 201 7.97 -15.16 -0.19
CA GLY A 201 7.21 -14.46 0.84
C GLY A 201 5.81 -15.05 1.04
N ASP A 202 5.05 -14.46 1.96
CA ASP A 202 3.80 -15.06 2.43
C ASP A 202 2.55 -14.30 1.99
N VAL A 203 1.45 -15.03 1.80
CA VAL A 203 0.14 -14.45 1.49
C VAL A 203 -0.90 -14.90 2.50
N GLU A 204 -1.51 -13.94 3.19
CA GLU A 204 -2.64 -14.17 4.09
C GLU A 204 -3.91 -13.56 3.49
N LEU A 205 -4.91 -14.41 3.21
CA LEU A 205 -6.22 -13.99 2.74
C LEU A 205 -7.29 -14.34 3.78
N ARG A 206 -8.00 -13.34 4.30
CA ARG A 206 -9.10 -13.54 5.26
C ARG A 206 -10.42 -12.97 4.75
N GLY A 207 -11.50 -13.72 4.92
CA GLY A 207 -12.85 -13.21 4.69
C GLY A 207 -13.15 -12.89 3.22
N VAL A 208 -12.84 -13.81 2.31
CA VAL A 208 -13.13 -13.67 0.88
C VAL A 208 -14.54 -14.16 0.58
N GLN A 209 -15.39 -13.31 0.00
CA GLN A 209 -16.78 -13.66 -0.30
C GLN A 209 -16.93 -14.44 -1.61
N GLY A 210 -16.07 -14.16 -2.59
CA GLY A 210 -16.04 -14.84 -3.89
C GLY A 210 -15.07 -16.01 -3.93
N ALA A 211 -14.71 -16.42 -5.14
CA ALA A 211 -13.72 -17.46 -5.37
C ALA A 211 -12.29 -16.95 -5.16
N VAL A 212 -11.41 -17.84 -4.69
CA VAL A 212 -9.97 -17.61 -4.58
C VAL A 212 -9.26 -18.46 -5.61
N SER A 213 -8.47 -17.83 -6.48
CA SER A 213 -7.63 -18.51 -7.46
C SER A 213 -6.18 -18.11 -7.25
N ILE A 214 -5.31 -19.09 -7.04
CA ILE A 214 -3.86 -18.91 -6.94
C ILE A 214 -3.20 -19.65 -8.10
N GLU A 215 -2.34 -18.98 -8.85
CA GLU A 215 -1.65 -19.61 -9.99
C GLU A 215 -0.56 -20.57 -9.50
N SER A 216 0.39 -20.06 -8.71
CA SER A 216 1.50 -20.88 -8.24
C SER A 216 2.07 -20.37 -6.92
N ILE A 217 2.45 -21.30 -6.05
CA ILE A 217 3.20 -21.03 -4.82
C ILE A 217 4.57 -21.68 -4.98
N GLY A 218 5.64 -20.91 -4.82
CA GLY A 218 7.02 -21.36 -4.89
C GLY A 218 7.46 -22.00 -3.58
N SER A 219 8.15 -21.21 -2.76
CA SER A 219 8.75 -21.63 -1.49
C SER A 219 8.17 -20.93 -0.26
N GLY A 220 7.37 -19.88 -0.45
CA GLY A 220 6.65 -19.21 0.64
C GLY A 220 5.29 -19.84 0.91
N ASP A 221 4.56 -19.29 1.87
CA ASP A 221 3.35 -19.90 2.39
C ASP A 221 2.09 -19.08 2.06
N VAL A 222 0.97 -19.79 1.91
CA VAL A 222 -0.33 -19.14 1.71
C VAL A 222 -1.34 -19.65 2.72
N ASP A 223 -1.88 -18.75 3.53
CA ASP A 223 -2.97 -19.04 4.48
C ASP A 223 -4.26 -18.35 4.03
N ILE A 224 -5.30 -19.15 3.77
CA ILE A 224 -6.64 -18.69 3.40
C ILE A 224 -7.61 -19.04 4.52
N ARG A 225 -8.30 -18.03 5.05
CA ARG A 225 -9.31 -18.20 6.11
C ARG A 225 -10.64 -17.60 5.73
N ASP A 226 -11.71 -18.30 6.08
CA ASP A 226 -13.10 -17.85 5.94
C ASP A 226 -13.44 -17.42 4.51
N SER A 227 -13.07 -18.24 3.53
CA SER A 227 -13.53 -18.08 2.15
C SER A 227 -14.94 -18.65 2.01
N ARG A 228 -15.87 -17.89 1.42
CA ARG A 228 -17.21 -18.41 1.10
C ARG A 228 -17.27 -19.10 -0.26
N GLY A 229 -16.29 -18.85 -1.13
CA GLY A 229 -16.22 -19.42 -2.47
C GLY A 229 -15.31 -20.65 -2.57
N ALA A 230 -15.11 -21.09 -3.81
CA ALA A 230 -14.16 -22.14 -4.14
C ALA A 230 -12.72 -21.60 -4.08
N VAL A 231 -11.80 -22.43 -3.59
CA VAL A 231 -10.36 -22.19 -3.61
C VAL A 231 -9.73 -23.12 -4.66
N SER A 232 -8.97 -22.55 -5.58
CA SER A 232 -8.19 -23.31 -6.57
C SER A 232 -6.74 -22.86 -6.58
N LEU A 233 -5.81 -23.82 -6.52
CA LEU A 233 -4.37 -23.62 -6.70
C LEU A 233 -3.89 -24.38 -7.93
N GLY A 234 -3.16 -23.72 -8.83
CA GLY A 234 -2.51 -24.37 -9.97
C GLY A 234 -1.35 -25.26 -9.54
N SER A 235 -0.30 -24.70 -8.96
CA SER A 235 0.87 -25.49 -8.54
C SER A 235 1.44 -25.07 -7.20
N LEU A 236 1.73 -26.04 -6.34
CA LEU A 236 2.53 -25.87 -5.14
C LEU A 236 3.96 -26.40 -5.37
N GLY A 237 4.96 -25.58 -5.07
CA GLY A 237 6.37 -25.95 -5.10
C GLY A 237 6.79 -26.66 -3.81
N SER A 238 7.56 -25.95 -2.99
CA SER A 238 8.09 -26.45 -1.71
C SER A 238 7.54 -25.74 -0.47
N GLY A 239 6.80 -24.64 -0.63
CA GLY A 239 6.10 -23.99 0.48
C GLY A 239 4.79 -24.70 0.84
N ASP A 240 3.99 -24.07 1.69
CA ASP A 240 2.78 -24.65 2.24
C ASP A 240 1.50 -23.86 1.85
N LEU A 241 0.40 -24.59 1.70
CA LEU A 241 -0.94 -24.01 1.55
C LEU A 241 -1.82 -24.47 2.71
N ASP A 242 -2.28 -23.51 3.51
CA ASP A 242 -3.24 -23.72 4.58
C ASP A 242 -4.60 -23.12 4.22
N VAL A 243 -5.65 -23.95 4.18
CA VAL A 243 -7.02 -23.50 3.88
C VAL A 243 -7.98 -23.83 5.00
N ARG A 244 -8.54 -22.80 5.63
CA ARG A 244 -9.50 -22.92 6.74
C ARG A 244 -10.83 -22.27 6.37
N GLY A 245 -11.83 -23.09 6.06
CA GLY A 245 -13.15 -22.60 5.66
C GLY A 245 -13.18 -22.20 4.18
N ALA A 246 -13.78 -23.06 3.35
CA ALA A 246 -14.04 -22.80 1.93
C ALA A 246 -15.25 -23.60 1.43
N ALA A 247 -15.82 -23.20 0.28
CA ALA A 247 -16.86 -23.97 -0.39
C ALA A 247 -16.30 -25.27 -0.99
N SER A 248 -15.12 -25.20 -1.58
CA SER A 248 -14.40 -26.36 -2.13
C SER A 248 -12.92 -26.04 -2.25
N LEU A 249 -12.08 -27.06 -2.31
CA LEU A 249 -10.64 -26.93 -2.52
C LEU A 249 -10.21 -27.79 -3.71
N LYS A 250 -9.48 -27.19 -4.65
CA LYS A 250 -8.81 -27.89 -5.74
C LYS A 250 -7.34 -27.49 -5.81
N VAL A 251 -6.45 -28.47 -5.92
CA VAL A 251 -5.03 -28.25 -6.19
C VAL A 251 -4.64 -29.08 -7.42
N ASP A 252 -4.08 -28.46 -8.46
CA ASP A 252 -3.77 -29.19 -9.70
C ASP A 252 -2.44 -29.95 -9.62
N SER A 253 -1.41 -29.37 -9.00
CA SER A 253 -0.07 -29.99 -8.88
C SER A 253 0.57 -29.74 -7.51
N LEU A 254 1.20 -30.80 -6.96
CA LEU A 254 1.98 -30.76 -5.72
C LEU A 254 3.43 -31.15 -6.00
N GLY A 255 4.36 -30.29 -5.59
CA GLY A 255 5.78 -30.59 -5.49
C GLY A 255 6.12 -31.26 -4.16
N SER A 256 7.05 -30.67 -3.42
CA SER A 256 7.52 -31.16 -2.12
C SER A 256 6.80 -30.52 -0.93
N GLY A 257 6.03 -29.47 -1.17
CA GLY A 257 5.26 -28.74 -0.16
C GLY A 257 4.09 -29.53 0.41
N SER A 258 3.39 -28.92 1.37
CA SER A 258 2.22 -29.53 2.01
C SER A 258 0.96 -28.68 1.85
N VAL A 259 -0.18 -29.37 1.86
CA VAL A 259 -1.50 -28.72 1.86
C VAL A 259 -2.22 -29.19 3.10
N ASN A 260 -2.53 -28.28 4.02
CA ASN A 260 -3.44 -28.55 5.11
C ASN A 260 -4.77 -27.86 4.84
N HIS A 261 -5.85 -28.55 5.14
CA HIS A 261 -7.18 -27.98 4.97
C HIS A 261 -8.11 -28.41 6.10
N SER A 262 -8.99 -27.52 6.51
CA SER A 262 -10.06 -27.80 7.47
C SER A 262 -11.29 -26.96 7.18
N GLY A 263 -12.46 -27.44 7.61
CA GLY A 263 -13.72 -26.71 7.42
C GLY A 263 -14.14 -26.53 5.96
N ILE A 264 -13.74 -27.44 5.06
CA ILE A 264 -14.20 -27.43 3.66
C ILE A 264 -15.59 -28.04 3.60
N SER A 265 -16.56 -27.29 3.08
CA SER A 265 -17.97 -27.72 3.07
C SER A 265 -18.34 -28.62 1.88
N GLY A 266 -17.66 -28.47 0.75
CA GLY A 266 -17.87 -29.24 -0.47
C GLY A 266 -16.69 -30.17 -0.80
N SER A 267 -16.38 -30.29 -2.09
CA SER A 267 -15.35 -31.23 -2.56
C SER A 267 -13.92 -30.75 -2.27
N VAL A 268 -13.06 -31.72 -1.99
CA VAL A 268 -11.61 -31.54 -1.90
C VAL A 268 -10.96 -32.42 -2.98
N ASP A 269 -10.27 -31.80 -3.92
CA ASP A 269 -9.53 -32.46 -5.00
C ASP A 269 -8.04 -32.11 -4.86
N LEU A 270 -7.26 -33.09 -4.40
CA LEU A 270 -5.81 -32.98 -4.21
C LEU A 270 -5.11 -34.05 -5.05
N PRO A 271 -3.97 -33.73 -5.68
CA PRO A 271 -3.25 -34.72 -6.46
C PRO A 271 -2.66 -35.77 -5.52
N LYS A 272 -2.59 -37.01 -5.99
CA LYS A 272 -2.04 -38.12 -5.22
C LYS A 272 -0.55 -37.90 -5.00
N LYS A 273 -0.08 -37.96 -3.74
CA LYS A 273 1.35 -38.07 -3.43
C LYS A 273 1.89 -39.30 -4.19
N ARG A 274 2.90 -39.10 -5.05
CA ARG A 274 3.61 -40.20 -5.72
C ARG A 274 4.60 -40.85 -4.78
#